data_AF-A0A6A3ABF4-F1
#
_entry.id   AF-A0A6A3ABF4-F1
#
_cell.length_a   1.000
_cell.length_b   1.000
_cell.length_c   1.000
_cell.angle_alpha   90.00
_cell.angle_beta   90.00
_cell.angle_gamma   90.00
#
_symmetry.space_group_name_H-M   'P 1'
#
loop_
_entity.id
_entity.type
_entity.pdbx_description
1 polymer ?
#
loop_
_entity_poly.entity_id
_entity_poly.type
_entity_poly.pdbx_seq_one_letter_code
_entity_poly.pdbx_strand_id
1 'polypeptide(L)'
;MVLWSHKGQYSKIYDYLGEMGSSNPGSTTILKLDNRVFERMYICLQACKEGFKGCRPIIIIDGCHLKGYYGGTLLAAVGIDGNDNIYPIAYVIVESENESSWTWFLLLLTTDLEIETSHNITFMSDKQKGLVEAMMHVLPNAEHRICMRHLYSNFKNNAQFKGKNLKDALWKVARATYKKEFEDAIDELKALSKPVFDWLNAKDLAQWSKSNFSPRSKSYMLLNNLSECFNKMILEAHDKPILTLMEMIRTKIMENIAKKRKLQTSILEVCVQESKRKLNLQFNSPLGVGLHKHEVKNIKCLLDHLTSMLLI
;
A
#
# COMPACT_ATOMS: atom_id res chain seq x y z
N MET A 1 1.92 26.44 -8.95
CA MET A 1 2.54 26.71 -7.64
C MET A 1 1.54 27.52 -6.82
N VAL A 2 1.09 27.00 -5.68
CA VAL A 2 0.11 27.67 -4.80
C VAL A 2 0.84 28.75 -4.00
N LEU A 3 0.69 30.03 -4.38
CA LEU A 3 1.44 31.17 -3.81
C LEU A 3 0.76 31.83 -2.59
N TRP A 4 -0.18 31.13 -1.94
CA TRP A 4 -0.97 31.71 -0.85
C TRP A 4 -0.34 31.49 0.52
N SER A 5 -0.59 32.44 1.43
CA SER A 5 -0.24 32.30 2.85
C SER A 5 -0.92 31.07 3.47
N HIS A 6 -0.34 30.57 4.57
CA HIS A 6 -0.86 29.40 5.29
C HIS A 6 -2.36 29.49 5.58
N LYS A 7 -2.85 30.64 6.06
CA LYS A 7 -4.28 30.88 6.31
C LYS A 7 -5.10 31.00 5.02
N GLY A 8 -4.55 31.66 3.99
CA GLY A 8 -5.23 31.87 2.71
C GLY A 8 -5.60 30.55 2.02
N GLN A 9 -4.76 29.53 2.14
CA GLN A 9 -5.02 28.22 1.52
C GLN A 9 -6.28 27.53 2.06
N TYR A 10 -6.62 27.67 3.33
CA TYR A 10 -7.84 27.07 3.88
C TYR A 10 -9.11 27.64 3.25
N SER A 11 -9.09 28.91 2.85
CA SER A 11 -10.23 29.53 2.16
C SER A 11 -10.45 29.00 0.74
N LYS A 12 -9.45 28.31 0.17
CA LYS A 12 -9.43 27.79 -1.20
C LYS A 12 -9.64 26.28 -1.28
N ILE A 13 -9.92 25.62 -0.15
CA ILE A 13 -10.12 24.17 -0.13
C ILE A 13 -11.30 23.76 -1.02
N TYR A 14 -12.43 24.45 -0.93
CA TYR A 14 -13.60 24.13 -1.76
C TYR A 14 -13.30 24.25 -3.26
N ASP A 15 -12.66 25.35 -3.68
CA ASP A 15 -12.22 25.55 -5.06
C ASP A 15 -11.30 24.40 -5.50
N TYR A 16 -10.31 24.04 -4.66
CA TYR A 16 -9.36 22.96 -4.95
C TYR A 16 -10.03 21.59 -5.12
N LEU A 17 -10.93 21.22 -4.20
CA LEU A 17 -11.63 19.93 -4.27
C LEU A 17 -12.62 19.89 -5.44
N GLY A 18 -13.28 21.02 -5.74
CA GLY A 18 -14.15 21.17 -6.92
C GLY A 18 -13.38 20.92 -8.23
N GLU A 19 -12.25 21.60 -8.41
CA GLU A 19 -11.37 21.41 -9.57
C GLU A 19 -10.85 19.97 -9.67
N MET A 20 -10.52 19.34 -8.54
CA MET A 20 -10.10 17.94 -8.52
C MET A 20 -11.22 17.00 -8.98
N GLY A 21 -12.45 17.21 -8.50
CA GLY A 21 -13.61 16.44 -8.91
C GLY A 21 -13.92 16.59 -10.41
N SER A 22 -13.82 17.80 -10.94
CA SER A 22 -14.05 18.07 -12.37
C SER A 22 -12.94 17.50 -13.26
N SER A 23 -11.67 17.63 -12.86
CA SER A 23 -10.53 17.17 -13.66
C SER A 23 -10.23 15.68 -13.55
N ASN A 24 -10.66 15.02 -12.46
CA ASN A 24 -10.48 13.59 -12.25
C ASN A 24 -11.80 12.91 -11.83
N PRO A 25 -12.78 12.78 -12.75
CA PRO A 25 -14.08 12.17 -12.45
C PRO A 25 -13.95 10.78 -11.82
N GLY A 26 -14.80 10.49 -10.82
CA GLY A 26 -14.77 9.26 -10.02
C GLY A 26 -13.86 9.31 -8.79
N SER A 27 -12.97 10.30 -8.70
CA SER A 27 -12.14 10.49 -7.50
C SER A 27 -13.00 10.91 -6.31
N THR A 28 -12.70 10.36 -5.14
CA THR A 28 -13.36 10.76 -3.89
C THR A 28 -12.53 11.85 -3.22
N THR A 29 -13.16 12.98 -2.95
CA THR A 29 -12.61 14.07 -2.16
C THR A 29 -13.60 14.45 -1.08
N ILE A 30 -13.21 14.32 0.19
CA ILE A 30 -14.10 14.59 1.33
C ILE A 30 -13.43 15.59 2.26
N LEU A 31 -14.14 16.68 2.56
CA LEU A 31 -13.76 17.67 3.55
C LEU A 31 -14.66 17.52 4.78
N LYS A 32 -14.04 17.37 5.95
CA LYS A 32 -14.71 17.40 7.25
C LYS A 32 -14.37 18.71 7.96
N LEU A 33 -15.40 19.40 8.45
CA LEU A 33 -15.28 20.61 9.25
C LEU A 33 -15.96 20.39 10.60
N ASP A 34 -15.35 20.93 11.66
CA ASP A 34 -15.97 21.09 12.97
C ASP A 34 -16.21 22.58 13.22
N ASN A 35 -17.45 23.00 13.38
CA ASN A 35 -17.83 24.40 13.59
C ASN A 35 -17.18 25.39 12.57
N ARG A 36 -17.16 25.00 11.28
CA ARG A 36 -16.53 25.72 10.16
C ARG A 36 -14.99 25.80 10.22
N VAL A 37 -14.37 25.11 11.15
CA VAL A 37 -12.91 24.94 11.23
C VAL A 37 -12.54 23.66 10.52
N PHE A 38 -11.42 23.69 9.79
CA PHE A 38 -10.86 22.52 9.15
C PHE A 38 -10.60 21.40 10.16
N GLU A 39 -11.08 20.19 9.88
CA GLU A 39 -10.81 19.02 10.71
C GLU A 39 -10.06 17.96 9.91
N ARG A 40 -10.61 17.51 8.76
CA ARG A 40 -10.02 16.42 7.96
C ARG A 40 -10.22 16.63 6.46
N MET A 41 -9.28 16.14 5.65
CA MET A 41 -9.40 16.12 4.19
C MET A 41 -8.87 14.80 3.63
N TYR A 42 -9.75 14.05 2.99
CA TYR A 42 -9.46 12.75 2.38
C TYR A 42 -9.45 12.86 0.85
N ILE A 43 -8.49 12.19 0.22
CA ILE A 43 -8.38 12.08 -1.23
C ILE A 43 -8.08 10.64 -1.65
N CYS A 44 -8.89 10.11 -2.57
CA CYS A 44 -8.61 8.88 -3.30
C CYS A 44 -8.93 9.06 -4.78
N LEU A 45 -7.89 9.02 -5.61
CA LEU A 45 -8.01 9.25 -7.05
C LEU A 45 -8.65 8.04 -7.75
N GLN A 46 -9.52 8.27 -8.73
CA GLN A 46 -10.17 7.18 -9.48
C GLN A 46 -9.16 6.19 -10.08
N ALA A 47 -8.05 6.70 -10.63
CA ALA A 47 -6.99 5.86 -11.18
C ALA A 47 -6.33 4.97 -10.13
N CYS A 48 -6.23 5.41 -8.88
CA CYS A 48 -5.70 4.63 -7.76
C CYS A 48 -6.66 3.52 -7.33
N LYS A 49 -7.97 3.81 -7.28
CA LYS A 49 -9.01 2.81 -6.98
C LYS A 49 -8.96 1.67 -8.00
N GLU A 50 -9.01 2.00 -9.29
CA GLU A 50 -9.01 1.00 -10.35
C GLU A 50 -7.69 0.23 -10.42
N GLY A 51 -6.54 0.90 -10.28
CA GLY A 51 -5.27 0.21 -10.34
C GLY A 51 -4.99 -0.68 -9.12
N PHE A 52 -5.59 -0.40 -7.96
CA PHE A 52 -5.49 -1.29 -6.80
C PHE A 52 -6.16 -2.65 -7.04
N LYS A 53 -7.19 -2.74 -7.90
CA LYS A 53 -7.82 -4.02 -8.27
C LYS A 53 -6.82 -5.01 -8.90
N GLY A 54 -5.74 -4.51 -9.50
CA GLY A 54 -4.62 -5.31 -10.04
C GLY A 54 -3.44 -5.51 -9.07
N CYS A 55 -3.51 -4.95 -7.86
CA CYS A 55 -2.47 -5.08 -6.83
C CYS A 55 -2.63 -6.36 -6.02
N ARG A 56 -1.58 -6.73 -5.27
CA ARG A 56 -1.68 -7.77 -4.24
C ARG A 56 -2.69 -7.31 -3.18
N PRO A 57 -3.50 -8.21 -2.58
CA PRO A 57 -4.50 -7.83 -1.58
C PRO A 57 -3.86 -7.62 -0.21
N ILE A 58 -2.93 -6.65 -0.15
CA ILE A 58 -2.29 -6.17 1.06
C ILE A 58 -2.20 -4.65 1.00
N ILE A 59 -2.65 -4.01 2.08
CA ILE A 59 -2.62 -2.56 2.25
C ILE A 59 -1.74 -2.25 3.45
N ILE A 60 -0.83 -1.32 3.26
CA ILE A 60 0.06 -0.81 4.27
C ILE A 60 -0.46 0.57 4.64
N ILE A 61 -0.69 0.76 5.94
CA ILE A 61 -1.18 2.01 6.49
C ILE A 61 -0.21 2.53 7.53
N ASP A 62 -0.04 3.86 7.53
CA ASP A 62 0.90 4.54 8.40
C ASP A 62 0.52 6.01 8.57
N GLY A 63 0.92 6.57 9.70
CA GLY A 63 0.78 7.98 10.01
C GLY A 63 2.13 8.71 9.99
N CYS A 64 2.15 9.94 9.51
CA CYS A 64 3.31 10.82 9.65
C CYS A 64 2.89 12.21 10.13
N HIS A 65 3.55 12.70 11.17
CA HIS A 65 3.33 14.05 11.68
C HIS A 65 3.84 15.10 10.70
N LEU A 66 2.99 16.08 10.43
CA LEU A 66 3.32 17.24 9.61
C LEU A 66 4.13 18.24 10.44
N LYS A 67 5.09 18.89 9.79
CA LYS A 67 6.00 19.87 10.40
C LYS A 67 5.60 21.32 10.11
N GLY A 68 4.53 21.51 9.33
CA GLY A 68 4.02 22.82 8.97
C GLY A 68 3.42 23.56 10.17
N TYR A 69 3.13 24.84 9.96
CA TYR A 69 2.67 25.76 11.02
C TYR A 69 1.44 25.26 11.82
N TYR A 70 0.49 24.61 11.15
CA TYR A 70 -0.74 24.10 11.77
C TYR A 70 -0.65 22.65 12.25
N GLY A 71 0.50 21.99 12.10
CA GLY A 71 0.68 20.59 12.49
C GLY A 71 -0.29 19.63 11.79
N GLY A 72 -0.78 18.66 12.54
CA GLY A 72 -1.63 17.57 12.05
C GLY A 72 -0.86 16.31 11.67
N THR A 73 -1.59 15.29 11.25
CA THR A 73 -1.03 14.01 10.80
C THR A 73 -1.53 13.70 9.40
N LEU A 74 -0.63 13.29 8.53
CA LEU A 74 -0.97 12.67 7.26
C LEU A 74 -1.05 11.15 7.48
N LEU A 75 -2.21 10.56 7.24
CA LEU A 75 -2.36 9.11 7.16
C LEU A 75 -2.39 8.70 5.69
N ALA A 76 -1.74 7.60 5.36
CA ALA A 76 -1.67 7.11 3.99
C ALA A 76 -1.94 5.61 3.92
N ALA A 77 -2.59 5.20 2.83
CA ALA A 77 -2.78 3.81 2.45
C ALA A 77 -1.99 3.52 1.17
N VAL A 78 -1.19 2.47 1.22
CA VAL A 78 -0.25 2.09 0.16
C VAL A 78 -0.36 0.60 -0.09
N GLY A 79 -0.59 0.21 -1.34
CA GLY A 79 -0.59 -1.17 -1.80
C GLY A 79 0.73 -1.60 -2.41
N ILE A 80 0.71 -2.82 -2.95
CA ILE A 80 1.84 -3.43 -3.66
C ILE A 80 1.33 -3.92 -5.00
N ASP A 81 1.92 -3.44 -6.09
CA ASP A 81 1.55 -3.95 -7.42
C ASP A 81 2.12 -5.36 -7.66
N GLY A 82 1.72 -5.99 -8.78
CA GLY A 82 2.18 -7.33 -9.14
C GLY A 82 3.70 -7.45 -9.34
N ASN A 83 4.42 -6.33 -9.46
CA ASN A 83 5.87 -6.26 -9.63
C ASN A 83 6.60 -5.86 -8.33
N ASP A 84 5.94 -5.99 -7.18
CA ASP A 84 6.47 -5.64 -5.86
C ASP A 84 6.85 -4.16 -5.68
N ASN A 85 6.32 -3.28 -6.55
CA ASN A 85 6.53 -1.85 -6.39
C ASN A 85 5.45 -1.22 -5.51
N ILE A 86 5.84 -0.13 -4.87
CA ILE A 86 4.93 0.73 -4.13
C ILE A 86 3.76 1.22 -5.00
N TYR A 87 2.55 1.20 -4.45
CA TYR A 87 1.36 1.70 -5.10
C TYR A 87 0.52 2.59 -4.14
N PRO A 88 0.65 3.92 -4.18
CA PRO A 88 -0.18 4.81 -3.35
C PRO A 88 -1.67 4.68 -3.70
N ILE A 89 -2.52 4.55 -2.69
CA ILE A 89 -3.97 4.32 -2.85
C ILE A 89 -4.76 5.57 -2.48
N ALA A 90 -4.65 5.99 -1.22
CA ALA A 90 -5.40 7.11 -0.66
C ALA A 90 -4.59 7.76 0.46
N TYR A 91 -4.91 9.00 0.77
CA TYR A 91 -4.28 9.74 1.85
C TYR A 91 -5.24 10.76 2.46
N VAL A 92 -4.98 11.10 3.71
CA VAL A 92 -5.83 11.98 4.49
C VAL A 92 -5.01 12.86 5.43
N ILE A 93 -5.37 14.13 5.51
CA ILE A 93 -4.91 15.02 6.58
C ILE A 93 -5.94 14.96 7.71
N VAL A 94 -5.47 14.68 8.92
CA VAL A 94 -6.28 14.63 10.15
C VAL A 94 -5.66 15.48 11.24
N GLU A 95 -6.46 15.80 12.25
CA GLU A 95 -6.06 16.60 13.40
C GLU A 95 -5.00 15.91 14.26
N SER A 96 -5.08 14.58 14.40
CA SER A 96 -4.12 13.77 15.15
C SER A 96 -4.30 12.28 14.85
N GLU A 97 -3.31 11.47 15.22
CA GLU A 97 -3.34 10.01 15.09
C GLU A 97 -4.10 9.39 16.27
N ASN A 98 -5.41 9.21 16.10
CA ASN A 98 -6.31 8.68 17.12
C ASN A 98 -7.33 7.71 16.49
N GLU A 99 -8.10 7.00 17.32
CA GLU A 99 -9.11 6.03 16.88
C GLU A 99 -10.17 6.65 15.96
N SER A 100 -10.65 7.86 16.25
CA SER A 100 -11.65 8.55 15.43
C SER A 100 -11.12 8.90 14.03
N SER A 101 -9.86 9.36 13.95
CA SER A 101 -9.18 9.66 12.68
C SER A 101 -8.99 8.40 11.85
N TRP A 102 -8.49 7.33 12.47
CA TRP A 102 -8.29 6.05 11.81
C TRP A 102 -9.59 5.41 11.35
N THR A 103 -10.63 5.42 12.19
CA THR A 103 -11.95 4.88 11.85
C THR A 103 -12.53 5.62 10.65
N TRP A 104 -12.46 6.95 10.65
CA TRP A 104 -12.93 7.77 9.55
C TRP A 104 -12.19 7.49 8.25
N PHE A 105 -10.85 7.37 8.32
CA PHE A 105 -10.04 7.04 7.15
C PHE A 105 -10.34 5.63 6.62
N LEU A 106 -10.41 4.63 7.50
CA LEU A 106 -10.66 3.24 7.13
C LEU A 106 -12.04 3.06 6.50
N LEU A 107 -13.09 3.69 7.04
CA LEU A 107 -14.45 3.62 6.46
C LEU A 107 -14.49 4.18 5.03
N LEU A 108 -13.83 5.31 4.78
CA LEU A 108 -13.73 5.90 3.44
C LEU A 108 -12.91 5.00 2.51
N LEU A 109 -11.77 4.51 2.99
CA LEU A 109 -10.89 3.62 2.22
C LEU A 109 -11.61 2.33 1.82
N THR A 110 -12.29 1.66 2.75
CA THR A 110 -13.01 0.41 2.46
C THR A 110 -14.16 0.63 1.48
N THR A 111 -14.82 1.79 1.56
CA THR A 111 -15.88 2.18 0.62
C THR A 111 -15.31 2.37 -0.79
N ASP A 112 -14.22 3.15 -0.93
CA ASP A 112 -13.61 3.43 -2.23
C ASP A 112 -12.95 2.21 -2.89
N LEU A 113 -12.52 1.24 -2.07
CA LEU A 113 -11.92 -0.01 -2.53
C LEU A 113 -12.93 -1.15 -2.66
N GLU A 114 -14.21 -0.89 -2.41
CA GLU A 114 -15.30 -1.89 -2.50
C GLU A 114 -14.98 -3.15 -1.65
N ILE A 115 -14.39 -2.94 -0.48
CA ILE A 115 -14.04 -4.03 0.44
C ILE A 115 -15.30 -4.45 1.20
N GLU A 116 -16.10 -5.31 0.58
CA GLU A 116 -17.33 -5.86 1.19
C GLU A 116 -17.02 -6.89 2.27
N THR A 117 -15.96 -7.69 2.09
CA THR A 117 -15.53 -8.71 3.04
C THR A 117 -14.07 -8.50 3.44
N SER A 118 -13.85 -8.25 4.73
CA SER A 118 -12.51 -8.07 5.28
C SER A 118 -11.64 -9.33 5.23
N HIS A 119 -12.24 -10.51 4.98
CA HIS A 119 -11.52 -11.78 4.90
C HIS A 119 -10.46 -11.84 3.80
N ASN A 120 -10.63 -11.09 2.70
CA ASN A 120 -9.77 -11.21 1.53
C ASN A 120 -8.67 -10.15 1.46
N ILE A 121 -8.54 -9.33 2.51
CA ILE A 121 -7.56 -8.24 2.55
C ILE A 121 -6.68 -8.36 3.79
N THR A 122 -5.39 -8.08 3.60
CA THR A 122 -4.42 -8.01 4.68
C THR A 122 -4.00 -6.57 4.90
N PHE A 123 -3.89 -6.15 6.15
CA PHE A 123 -3.36 -4.85 6.52
C PHE A 123 -2.03 -5.00 7.23
N MET A 124 -1.08 -4.10 6.96
CA MET A 124 0.17 -3.98 7.71
C MET A 124 0.32 -2.57 8.28
N SER A 125 0.71 -2.49 9.55
CA SER A 125 0.91 -1.21 10.24
C SER A 125 1.94 -1.29 11.37
N ASP A 126 2.16 -0.17 12.06
CA ASP A 126 3.03 -0.05 13.24
C ASP A 126 2.34 -0.40 14.59
N LYS A 127 1.04 -0.73 14.56
CA LYS A 127 0.23 -1.10 15.74
C LYS A 127 0.15 0.00 16.81
N GLN A 128 0.08 1.26 16.41
CA GLN A 128 -0.36 2.32 17.33
C GLN A 128 -1.76 2.01 17.89
N LYS A 129 -2.00 2.39 19.16
CA LYS A 129 -3.23 2.02 19.88
C LYS A 129 -4.48 2.35 19.06
N GLY A 130 -4.70 3.63 18.76
CA GLY A 130 -5.91 4.09 18.06
C GLY A 130 -6.17 3.39 16.72
N LEU A 131 -5.13 2.92 16.03
CA LEU A 131 -5.30 2.15 14.80
C LEU A 131 -5.81 0.73 15.06
N VAL A 132 -5.32 0.06 16.11
CA VAL A 132 -5.76 -1.30 16.46
C VAL A 132 -7.25 -1.29 16.80
N GLU A 133 -7.71 -0.33 17.60
CA GLU A 133 -9.13 -0.18 17.93
C GLU A 133 -9.98 0.08 16.67
N ALA A 134 -9.56 1.01 15.81
CA ALA A 134 -10.26 1.30 14.56
C ALA A 134 -10.31 0.09 13.60
N MET A 135 -9.23 -0.68 13.49
CA MET A 135 -9.18 -1.90 12.67
C MET A 135 -10.13 -2.98 13.17
N MET A 136 -10.22 -3.18 14.49
CA MET A 136 -11.18 -4.14 15.07
C MET A 136 -12.62 -3.73 14.81
N HIS A 137 -12.91 -2.42 14.81
CA HIS A 137 -14.24 -1.90 14.54
C HIS A 137 -14.64 -1.99 13.07
N VAL A 138 -13.77 -1.54 12.15
CA VAL A 138 -14.09 -1.43 10.71
C VAL A 138 -13.82 -2.72 9.94
N LEU A 139 -12.78 -3.47 10.31
CA LEU A 139 -12.25 -4.61 9.56
C LEU A 139 -11.97 -5.83 10.47
N PRO A 140 -12.97 -6.33 11.22
CA PRO A 140 -12.76 -7.35 12.26
C PRO A 140 -12.18 -8.68 11.74
N ASN A 141 -12.40 -9.02 10.47
CA ASN A 141 -11.93 -10.27 9.88
C ASN A 141 -10.69 -10.11 8.97
N ALA A 142 -10.14 -8.89 8.87
CA ALA A 142 -8.93 -8.66 8.10
C ALA A 142 -7.71 -9.26 8.82
N GLU A 143 -6.80 -9.85 8.06
CA GLU A 143 -5.51 -10.24 8.62
C GLU A 143 -4.72 -8.97 8.92
N HIS A 144 -4.32 -8.78 10.18
CA HIS A 144 -3.50 -7.64 10.58
C HIS A 144 -2.08 -8.07 10.90
N ARG A 145 -1.11 -7.55 10.13
CA ARG A 145 0.31 -7.79 10.30
C ARG A 145 1.00 -6.59 10.95
N ILE A 146 1.90 -6.90 11.87
CA ILE A 146 2.73 -5.94 12.57
C ILE A 146 4.04 -5.82 11.82
N CYS A 147 4.45 -4.60 11.52
CA CYS A 147 5.79 -4.34 11.01
C CYS A 147 6.85 -4.83 11.99
N MET A 148 7.75 -5.70 11.52
CA MET A 148 8.79 -6.31 12.36
C MET A 148 9.76 -5.27 12.96
N ARG A 149 9.95 -4.12 12.30
CA ARG A 149 10.72 -3.01 12.88
C ARG A 149 10.05 -2.41 14.10
N HIS A 150 8.72 -2.28 14.10
CA HIS A 150 7.97 -1.79 15.24
C HIS A 150 7.91 -2.82 16.37
N LEU A 151 7.72 -4.10 16.02
CA LEU A 151 7.84 -5.19 17.00
C LEU A 151 9.22 -5.19 17.66
N TYR A 152 10.29 -5.02 16.87
CA TYR A 152 11.65 -4.88 17.38
C TYR A 152 11.87 -3.60 18.19
N SER A 153 11.19 -2.50 17.85
CA SER A 153 11.25 -1.25 18.63
C SER A 153 10.64 -1.44 20.03
N ASN A 154 9.54 -2.18 20.14
CA ASN A 154 8.96 -2.55 21.44
C ASN A 154 9.85 -3.52 22.20
N PHE A 155 10.48 -4.46 21.47
CA PHE A 155 11.45 -5.39 22.02
C PHE A 155 12.64 -4.67 22.68
N LYS A 156 13.32 -3.77 21.96
CA LYS A 156 14.50 -3.04 22.48
C LYS A 156 14.18 -2.11 23.66
N ASN A 157 12.94 -1.66 23.79
CA ASN A 157 12.51 -0.78 24.88
C ASN A 157 12.33 -1.54 26.20
N ASN A 158 12.24 -2.86 26.17
CA ASN A 158 12.27 -3.67 27.37
C ASN A 158 13.71 -3.84 27.86
N ALA A 159 13.98 -3.43 29.10
CA ALA A 159 15.31 -3.48 29.69
C ALA A 159 15.92 -4.89 29.72
N GLN A 160 15.10 -5.94 29.75
CA GLN A 160 15.53 -7.35 29.78
C GLN A 160 15.93 -7.88 28.40
N PHE A 161 15.59 -7.18 27.31
CA PHE A 161 15.66 -7.69 25.94
C PHE A 161 16.81 -7.04 25.16
N LYS A 162 18.03 -7.09 25.73
CA LYS A 162 19.22 -6.46 25.17
C LYS A 162 20.22 -7.49 24.64
N GLY A 163 20.99 -7.07 23.64
CA GLY A 163 22.09 -7.85 23.08
C GLY A 163 21.83 -8.34 21.65
N LYS A 164 22.92 -8.44 20.88
CA LYS A 164 22.87 -8.86 19.47
C LYS A 164 22.29 -10.26 19.30
N ASN A 165 22.62 -11.20 20.18
CA ASN A 165 22.15 -12.59 20.08
C ASN A 165 20.62 -12.69 20.16
N LEU A 166 19.99 -11.95 21.08
CA LEU A 166 18.52 -11.97 21.20
C LEU A 166 17.84 -11.26 20.02
N LYS A 167 18.43 -10.18 19.53
CA LYS A 167 17.98 -9.53 18.29
C LYS A 167 18.03 -10.51 17.11
N ASP A 168 19.16 -11.18 16.91
CA ASP A 168 19.36 -12.07 15.78
C ASP A 168 18.44 -13.30 15.87
N ALA A 169 18.25 -13.86 17.07
CA ALA A 169 17.28 -14.92 17.32
C ALA A 169 15.84 -14.48 17.01
N LEU A 170 15.43 -13.29 17.47
CA LEU A 170 14.10 -12.73 17.15
C LEU A 170 13.88 -12.61 15.64
N TRP A 171 14.87 -12.10 14.90
CA TRP A 171 14.79 -12.00 13.44
C TRP A 171 14.79 -13.37 12.76
N LYS A 172 15.54 -14.35 13.27
CA LYS A 172 15.54 -15.73 12.76
C LYS A 172 14.14 -16.34 12.87
N VAL A 173 13.51 -16.23 14.04
CA VAL A 173 12.14 -16.71 14.26
C VAL A 173 11.15 -16.02 13.33
N ALA A 174 11.15 -14.68 13.27
CA ALA A 174 10.19 -13.94 12.44
C ALA A 174 10.34 -14.20 10.93
N ARG A 175 11.55 -14.51 10.46
CA ARG A 175 11.86 -14.77 9.04
C ARG A 175 11.68 -16.23 8.62
N ALA A 176 11.47 -17.14 9.56
CA ALA A 176 11.25 -18.55 9.27
C ALA A 176 10.12 -18.69 8.24
N THR A 177 10.37 -19.47 7.18
CA THR A 177 9.50 -19.55 6.01
C THR A 177 8.52 -20.71 6.11
N TYR A 178 8.88 -21.78 6.82
CA TYR A 178 8.05 -22.96 6.99
C TYR A 178 8.04 -23.41 8.46
N LYS A 179 7.06 -24.25 8.80
CA LYS A 179 6.75 -24.64 10.19
C LYS A 179 7.96 -25.21 10.95
N LYS A 180 8.70 -26.14 10.35
CA LYS A 180 9.84 -26.77 11.01
C LYS A 180 10.99 -25.79 11.31
N GLU A 181 11.30 -24.91 10.36
CA GLU A 181 12.29 -23.83 10.56
C GLU A 181 11.86 -22.88 11.70
N PHE A 182 10.57 -22.59 11.81
CA PHE A 182 10.03 -21.77 12.89
C PHE A 182 10.16 -22.47 14.25
N GLU A 183 9.78 -23.76 14.32
CA GLU A 183 9.88 -24.57 15.54
C GLU A 183 11.33 -24.63 16.05
N ASP A 184 12.29 -24.89 15.17
CA ASP A 184 13.71 -24.94 15.54
C ASP A 184 14.21 -23.56 16.00
N ALA A 185 13.83 -22.49 15.30
CA ALA A 185 14.23 -21.13 15.67
C ALA A 185 13.62 -20.65 16.99
N ILE A 186 12.35 -20.97 17.28
CA ILE A 186 11.68 -20.54 18.51
C ILE A 186 12.21 -21.31 19.73
N ASP A 187 12.59 -22.59 19.56
CA ASP A 187 13.23 -23.39 20.60
C ASP A 187 14.63 -22.87 20.94
N GLU A 188 15.42 -22.49 19.93
CA GLU A 188 16.71 -21.81 20.14
C GLU A 188 16.53 -20.48 20.91
N LEU A 189 15.54 -19.67 20.53
CA LEU A 189 15.24 -18.41 21.23
C LEU A 189 14.80 -18.65 22.67
N LYS A 190 14.01 -19.69 22.93
CA LYS A 190 13.58 -20.09 24.28
C LYS A 190 14.76 -20.54 25.14
N ALA A 191 15.71 -21.26 24.57
CA ALA A 191 16.94 -21.66 25.25
C ALA A 191 17.82 -20.43 25.58
N LEU A 192 17.85 -19.42 24.70
CA LEU A 192 18.57 -18.17 24.94
C LEU A 192 17.90 -17.27 26.00
N SER A 193 16.57 -17.15 25.97
CA SER A 193 15.82 -16.32 26.91
C SER A 193 14.35 -16.72 26.98
N LYS A 194 13.99 -17.39 28.08
CA LYS A 194 12.61 -17.71 28.43
C LYS A 194 11.70 -16.46 28.54
N PRO A 195 12.12 -15.33 29.14
CA PRO A 195 11.32 -14.10 29.16
C PRO A 195 10.97 -13.56 27.76
N VAL A 196 11.91 -13.61 26.81
CA VAL A 196 11.65 -13.19 25.42
C VAL A 196 10.66 -14.13 24.74
N PHE A 197 10.83 -15.44 24.93
CA PHE A 197 9.90 -16.44 24.42
C PHE A 197 8.49 -16.20 24.94
N ASP A 198 8.31 -16.00 26.25
CA ASP A 198 6.99 -15.78 26.85
C ASP A 198 6.34 -14.48 26.33
N TRP A 199 7.14 -13.42 26.11
CA TRP A 199 6.66 -12.17 25.53
C TRP A 199 6.20 -12.30 24.06
N LEU A 200 6.87 -13.14 23.27
CA LEU A 200 6.46 -13.45 21.90
C LEU A 200 5.23 -14.36 21.87
N ASN A 201 5.21 -15.38 22.72
CA ASN A 201 4.12 -16.36 22.80
C ASN A 201 2.79 -15.74 23.28
N ALA A 202 2.85 -14.59 23.98
CA ALA A 202 1.68 -13.80 24.32
C ALA A 202 1.07 -13.03 23.13
N LYS A 203 1.69 -13.06 21.94
CA LYS A 203 1.21 -12.40 20.73
C LYS A 203 0.72 -13.43 19.72
N ASP A 204 -0.26 -13.04 18.92
CA ASP A 204 -0.72 -13.86 17.81
C ASP A 204 0.37 -14.01 16.74
N LEU A 205 0.78 -15.26 16.48
CA LEU A 205 1.80 -15.63 15.50
C LEU A 205 1.46 -15.16 14.09
N ALA A 206 0.17 -15.13 13.73
CA ALA A 206 -0.29 -14.69 12.41
C ALA A 206 0.01 -13.20 12.14
N GLN A 207 0.34 -12.42 13.18
CA GLN A 207 0.61 -11.00 13.05
C GLN A 207 2.08 -10.67 12.79
N TRP A 208 3.03 -11.56 13.09
CA TRP A 208 4.45 -11.21 13.04
C TRP A 208 5.39 -12.30 12.53
N SER A 209 4.94 -13.56 12.45
CA SER A 209 5.76 -14.67 11.96
C SER A 209 5.44 -14.98 10.50
N LYS A 210 6.46 -14.93 9.63
CA LYS A 210 6.30 -15.19 8.20
C LYS A 210 5.71 -16.58 7.90
N SER A 211 6.11 -17.61 8.64
CA SER A 211 5.60 -18.98 8.47
C SER A 211 4.12 -19.14 8.84
N ASN A 212 3.55 -18.17 9.56
CA ASN A 212 2.18 -18.21 10.06
C ASN A 212 1.26 -17.21 9.34
N PHE A 213 1.79 -16.44 8.40
CA PHE A 213 1.00 -15.55 7.57
C PHE A 213 0.04 -16.30 6.67
N SER A 214 -1.14 -15.72 6.45
CA SER A 214 -2.08 -16.25 5.47
C SER A 214 -1.49 -16.15 4.06
N PRO A 215 -1.60 -17.20 3.23
CA PRO A 215 -1.15 -17.14 1.84
C PRO A 215 -2.04 -16.25 0.97
N ARG A 216 -3.22 -15.83 1.45
CA ARG A 216 -4.22 -15.04 0.72
C ARG A 216 -3.65 -13.75 0.13
N SER A 217 -2.84 -13.03 0.91
CA SER A 217 -2.22 -11.77 0.47
C SER A 217 -1.16 -11.92 -0.61
N LYS A 218 -0.71 -13.17 -0.86
CA LYS A 218 0.42 -13.50 -1.74
C LYS A 218 1.67 -12.67 -1.42
N SER A 219 1.83 -12.25 -0.16
CA SER A 219 2.95 -11.43 0.28
C SER A 219 3.53 -11.99 1.57
N TYR A 220 4.85 -12.06 1.65
CA TYR A 220 5.57 -12.44 2.87
C TYR A 220 6.26 -11.23 3.52
N MET A 221 5.77 -10.03 3.22
CA MET A 221 6.34 -8.80 3.73
C MET A 221 6.32 -8.79 5.26
N LEU A 222 7.48 -8.53 5.85
CA LEU A 222 7.67 -8.35 7.30
C LEU A 222 7.92 -6.90 7.69
N LEU A 223 8.24 -6.05 6.71
CA LEU A 223 8.70 -4.70 6.95
C LEU A 223 7.77 -3.70 6.28
N ASN A 224 7.46 -2.62 6.99
CA ASN A 224 6.78 -1.45 6.43
C ASN A 224 7.74 -0.57 5.59
N ASN A 225 8.53 -1.19 4.70
CA ASN A 225 9.44 -0.44 3.83
C ASN A 225 8.67 0.47 2.87
N LEU A 226 7.45 0.08 2.50
CA LEU A 226 6.67 0.81 1.51
C LEU A 226 6.08 2.10 2.07
N SER A 227 5.62 2.12 3.32
CA SER A 227 5.24 3.40 3.92
C SER A 227 6.45 4.32 4.07
N GLU A 228 7.61 3.81 4.48
CA GLU A 228 8.81 4.65 4.57
C GLU A 228 9.22 5.21 3.20
N CYS A 229 9.11 4.42 2.13
CA CYS A 229 9.30 4.89 0.77
C CYS A 229 8.27 5.97 0.40
N PHE A 230 7.00 5.81 0.79
CA PHE A 230 5.97 6.83 0.59
C PHE A 230 6.31 8.12 1.33
N ASN A 231 6.56 8.04 2.64
CA ASN A 231 6.93 9.19 3.48
C ASN A 231 8.18 9.89 2.95
N LYS A 232 9.17 9.15 2.46
CA LYS A 232 10.35 9.73 1.79
C LYS A 232 9.99 10.43 0.48
N MET A 233 9.09 9.85 -0.31
CA MET A 233 8.63 10.41 -1.58
C MET A 233 7.96 11.77 -1.42
N ILE A 234 7.32 12.02 -0.27
CA ILE A 234 6.57 13.26 0.01
C ILE A 234 7.22 14.14 1.08
N LEU A 235 8.46 13.83 1.48
CA LEU A 235 9.15 14.50 2.60
C LEU A 235 9.21 16.03 2.45
N GLU A 236 9.43 16.52 1.23
CA GLU A 236 9.50 17.95 0.91
C GLU A 236 8.16 18.69 1.09
N ALA A 237 7.05 17.94 1.18
CA ALA A 237 5.72 18.48 1.36
C ALA A 237 5.36 18.66 2.85
N HIS A 238 6.03 17.96 3.79
CA HIS A 238 5.60 17.86 5.20
C HIS A 238 5.53 19.19 5.96
N ASP A 239 6.31 20.19 5.54
CA ASP A 239 6.36 21.52 6.15
C ASP A 239 5.57 22.56 5.34
N LYS A 240 4.91 22.14 4.26
CA LYS A 240 4.20 23.03 3.35
C LYS A 240 2.78 23.31 3.86
N PRO A 241 2.18 24.45 3.46
CA PRO A 241 0.78 24.70 3.80
C PRO A 241 -0.15 23.72 3.09
N ILE A 242 -1.37 23.56 3.62
CA ILE A 242 -2.24 22.41 3.33
C ILE A 242 -2.47 22.14 1.84
N LEU A 243 -2.86 23.12 1.02
CA LEU A 243 -3.10 22.89 -0.40
C LEU A 243 -1.80 22.64 -1.17
N THR A 244 -0.71 23.30 -0.80
CA THR A 244 0.61 23.00 -1.38
C THR A 244 1.03 21.56 -1.07
N LEU A 245 0.84 21.10 0.17
CA LEU A 245 1.09 19.73 0.59
C LEU A 245 0.24 18.74 -0.22
N MET A 246 -1.08 18.93 -0.27
CA MET A 246 -1.98 18.05 -1.02
C MET A 246 -1.61 18.01 -2.51
N GLU A 247 -1.28 19.15 -3.10
CA GLU A 247 -0.93 19.26 -4.50
C GLU A 247 0.40 18.57 -4.84
N MET A 248 1.39 18.67 -3.96
CA MET A 248 2.67 17.95 -4.11
C MET A 248 2.45 16.44 -4.05
N ILE A 249 1.66 15.95 -3.09
CA ILE A 249 1.34 14.52 -2.98
C ILE A 249 0.60 14.04 -4.23
N ARG A 250 -0.48 14.73 -4.62
CA ARG A 250 -1.29 14.41 -5.82
C ARG A 250 -0.43 14.36 -7.07
N THR A 251 0.37 15.38 -7.32
CA THR A 251 1.24 15.47 -8.50
C THR A 251 2.22 14.31 -8.54
N LYS A 252 2.84 13.97 -7.39
CA LYS A 252 3.79 12.87 -7.32
C LYS A 252 3.15 11.51 -7.60
N ILE A 253 1.95 11.27 -7.09
CA ILE A 253 1.17 10.07 -7.38
C ILE A 253 0.86 9.99 -8.88
N MET A 254 0.36 11.08 -9.48
CA MET A 254 0.00 11.12 -10.90
C MET A 254 1.20 10.97 -11.83
N GLU A 255 2.33 11.59 -11.53
CA GLU A 255 3.58 11.40 -12.27
C GLU A 255 4.03 9.92 -12.25
N ASN A 256 3.93 9.26 -11.09
CA ASN A 256 4.28 7.85 -10.98
C ASN A 256 3.33 6.96 -11.80
N ILE A 257 2.02 7.24 -11.76
CA ILE A 257 1.04 6.54 -12.59
C ILE A 257 1.36 6.74 -14.09
N ALA A 258 1.63 7.98 -14.51
CA ALA A 258 1.97 8.28 -15.91
C ALA A 258 3.24 7.56 -16.36
N LYS A 259 4.30 7.53 -15.53
CA LYS A 259 5.53 6.78 -15.80
C LYS A 259 5.27 5.28 -15.93
N LYS A 260 4.48 4.70 -15.02
CA LYS A 260 4.13 3.27 -15.07
C LYS A 260 3.32 2.93 -16.32
N ARG A 261 2.34 3.77 -16.70
CA ARG A 261 1.56 3.61 -17.94
C ARG A 261 2.47 3.62 -19.17
N LYS A 262 3.38 4.59 -19.28
CA LYS A 262 4.33 4.66 -20.40
C LYS A 262 5.19 3.40 -20.50
N LEU A 263 5.72 2.92 -19.37
CA LEU A 263 6.50 1.69 -19.34
C LEU A 263 5.67 0.45 -19.74
N GLN A 264 4.44 0.36 -19.23
CA GLN A 264 3.50 -0.72 -19.58
C GLN A 264 3.22 -0.73 -21.09
N THR A 265 2.98 0.44 -21.69
CA THR A 265 2.76 0.57 -23.14
C THR A 265 3.97 0.03 -23.92
N SER A 266 5.19 0.46 -23.56
CA SER A 266 6.42 -0.01 -24.22
C SER A 266 6.65 -1.52 -24.05
N ILE A 267 6.38 -2.08 -22.88
CA ILE A 267 6.49 -3.53 -22.66
C ILE A 267 5.46 -4.28 -23.50
N LEU A 268 4.21 -3.81 -23.52
CA LEU A 268 3.15 -4.47 -24.27
C LEU A 268 3.43 -4.44 -25.78
N GLU A 269 3.95 -3.33 -26.30
CA GLU A 269 4.43 -3.24 -27.69
C GLU A 269 5.46 -4.33 -28.00
N VAL A 270 6.52 -4.47 -27.18
CA VAL A 270 7.56 -5.49 -27.38
C VAL A 270 6.97 -6.91 -27.29
N CYS A 271 6.13 -7.19 -26.30
CA CYS A 271 5.48 -8.48 -26.13
C CYS A 271 4.57 -8.85 -27.31
N VAL A 272 3.84 -7.86 -27.85
CA VAL A 272 2.99 -8.05 -29.02
C VAL A 272 3.83 -8.33 -30.26
N GLN A 273 4.93 -7.59 -30.48
CA GLN A 273 5.83 -7.83 -31.62
C GLN A 273 6.48 -9.21 -31.55
N GLU A 274 6.98 -9.62 -30.39
CA GLU A 274 7.61 -10.93 -30.21
C GLU A 274 6.59 -12.08 -30.34
N SER A 275 5.37 -11.89 -29.85
CA SER A 275 4.27 -12.83 -30.06
C SER A 275 3.94 -12.99 -31.55
N LYS A 276 3.82 -11.88 -32.29
CA LYS A 276 3.62 -11.90 -33.75
C LYS A 276 4.76 -12.62 -34.47
N ARG A 277 6.02 -12.39 -34.05
CA ARG A 277 7.21 -13.07 -34.60
C ARG A 277 7.15 -14.58 -34.41
N LYS A 278 6.87 -15.04 -33.18
CA LYS A 278 6.76 -16.48 -32.86
C LYS A 278 5.61 -17.17 -33.61
N LEU A 279 4.45 -16.51 -33.71
CA LEU A 279 3.31 -17.01 -34.49
C LEU A 279 3.65 -17.16 -35.98
N ASN A 280 4.35 -16.19 -36.57
CA ASN A 280 4.78 -16.27 -37.97
C ASN A 280 5.78 -17.42 -38.19
N LEU A 281 6.70 -17.67 -37.25
CA LEU A 281 7.64 -18.80 -37.32
C LEU A 281 6.94 -20.16 -37.23
N GLN A 282 5.94 -20.29 -36.34
CA GLN A 282 5.15 -21.52 -36.22
C GLN A 282 4.26 -21.76 -37.45
N PHE A 283 3.65 -20.71 -38.01
CA PHE A 283 2.84 -20.81 -39.22
C PHE A 283 3.65 -21.25 -40.45
N ASN A 284 4.92 -20.85 -40.52
CA ASN A 284 5.82 -21.14 -41.63
C ASN A 284 6.68 -22.41 -41.40
N SER A 285 6.45 -23.17 -40.32
CA SER A 285 7.27 -24.34 -40.02
C SER A 285 6.85 -25.56 -40.88
N PRO A 286 7.80 -26.26 -41.54
CA PRO A 286 7.49 -27.37 -42.44
C PRO A 286 7.11 -28.69 -41.74
N LEU A 287 7.34 -28.79 -40.42
CA LEU A 287 6.92 -29.92 -39.60
C LEU A 287 5.56 -29.56 -39.01
N GLY A 288 4.49 -30.26 -39.40
CA GLY A 288 3.09 -29.98 -39.05
C GLY A 288 2.71 -30.15 -37.56
N VAL A 289 3.52 -29.61 -36.65
CA VAL A 289 3.32 -29.60 -35.20
C VAL A 289 3.11 -28.14 -34.78
N GLY A 290 1.96 -27.57 -35.15
CA GLY A 290 1.62 -26.18 -34.85
C GLY A 290 0.11 -25.94 -34.82
N LEU A 291 -0.31 -24.88 -34.12
CA LEU A 291 -1.69 -24.41 -34.01
C LEU A 291 -2.39 -24.38 -35.37
N HIS A 292 -3.69 -24.73 -35.41
CA HIS A 292 -4.45 -24.73 -36.67
C HIS A 292 -4.46 -23.32 -37.28
N LYS A 293 -4.44 -23.20 -38.62
CA LYS A 293 -4.42 -21.91 -39.34
C LYS A 293 -5.49 -20.91 -38.85
N HIS A 294 -6.65 -21.42 -38.43
CA HIS A 294 -7.74 -20.61 -37.88
C HIS A 294 -7.40 -20.01 -36.51
N GLU A 295 -6.77 -20.77 -35.61
CA GLU A 295 -6.34 -20.32 -34.28
C GLU A 295 -5.25 -19.25 -34.37
N VAL A 296 -4.28 -19.43 -35.26
CA VAL A 296 -3.22 -18.44 -35.53
C VAL A 296 -3.82 -17.12 -36.02
N LYS A 297 -4.83 -17.17 -36.89
CA LYS A 297 -5.53 -15.97 -37.40
C LYS A 297 -6.28 -15.23 -36.29
N ASN A 298 -6.93 -15.97 -35.38
CA ASN A 298 -7.65 -15.38 -34.24
C ASN A 298 -6.69 -14.72 -33.24
N ILE A 299 -5.56 -15.37 -32.92
CA ILE A 299 -4.53 -14.79 -32.04
C ILE A 299 -3.91 -13.53 -32.66
N LYS A 300 -3.64 -13.54 -33.98
CA LYS A 300 -3.11 -12.37 -34.68
C LYS A 300 -4.09 -11.18 -34.63
N CYS A 301 -5.38 -11.44 -34.82
CA CYS A 301 -6.43 -10.42 -34.70
C CYS A 301 -6.50 -9.82 -33.28
N LEU A 302 -6.41 -10.66 -32.24
CA LEU A 302 -6.34 -10.20 -30.84
C LEU A 302 -5.10 -9.34 -30.57
N LEU A 303 -3.94 -9.73 -31.10
CA LEU A 303 -2.70 -8.96 -30.97
C LEU A 303 -2.77 -7.61 -31.71
N ASP A 304 -3.41 -7.56 -32.88
CA ASP A 304 -3.64 -6.31 -33.62
C ASP A 304 -4.61 -5.38 -32.85
N HIS A 305 -5.65 -5.94 -32.23
CA HIS A 305 -6.56 -5.18 -31.37
C HIS A 305 -5.84 -4.60 -30.14
N LEU A 306 -5.03 -5.41 -29.45
CA LEU A 306 -4.17 -4.94 -28.35
C LEU A 306 -3.19 -3.85 -28.80
N THR A 307 -2.68 -3.92 -30.04
CA THR A 307 -1.83 -2.86 -30.63
C THR A 307 -2.60 -1.56 -30.81
N SER A 308 -3.85 -1.62 -31.30
CA SER A 308 -4.69 -0.42 -31.47
C SER A 308 -5.10 0.23 -30.15
N MET A 309 -5.27 -0.56 -29.07
CA MET A 309 -5.60 -0.04 -27.74
C MET A 309 -4.42 0.66 -27.06
N LEU A 310 -3.18 0.38 -27.48
CA LEU A 310 -1.97 1.03 -26.96
C LEU A 310 -1.77 2.46 -27.48
N LEU A 311 -2.47 2.84 -28.55
CA LEU A 311 -2.38 4.16 -29.21
C LEU A 311 -3.38 5.20 -28.65
N ILE A 312 -4.16 4.83 -27.62
CA ILE A 312 -5.16 5.66 -26.92
C ILE A 312 -4.70 5.88 -25.48
#